data_AF-A0AB34Y1L3-F1
#
_entry.id   AF-A0AB34Y1L3-F1
#
_cell.length_a   1.000
_cell.length_b   1.000
_cell.length_c   1.000
_cell.angle_alpha   90.00
_cell.angle_beta   90.00
_cell.angle_gamma   90.00
#
_symmetry.space_group_name_H-M   'P 1'
#
loop_
_entity.id
_entity.type
_entity.pdbx_description
1 polymer ?
#
loop_
_entity_poly.entity_id
_entity_poly.type
_entity_poly.pdbx_seq_one_letter_code
_entity_poly.pdbx_strand_id
1 'polypeptide(L)' 'MKKVYLRYQKQVDSFININKIMLLLEFVLLFVVKGSIDHYNQLPYDWFAYLTTLIHYFLGTFAFFGIILVIECVWNKFK' A
#
# COMPACT_ATOMS: atom_id res chain seq x y z
N MET A 1 -21.67 22.06 -0.61
CA MET A 1 -21.01 21.05 -1.48
C MET A 1 -19.50 21.26 -1.67
N LYS A 2 -18.99 22.46 -2.00
CA LYS A 2 -17.53 22.70 -2.18
C LYS A 2 -16.62 22.24 -1.02
N LYS A 3 -17.03 22.43 0.25
CA LYS A 3 -16.25 22.02 1.44
C LYS A 3 -16.10 20.50 1.61
N VAL A 4 -17.09 19.72 1.15
CA VAL A 4 -17.06 18.25 1.25
C VAL A 4 -16.11 17.70 0.18
N TYR A 5 -16.23 18.20 -1.06
CA TYR A 5 -15.34 17.84 -2.16
C TYR A 5 -13.86 18.10 -1.83
N LEU A 6 -13.54 19.27 -1.27
CA LEU A 6 -12.17 19.62 -0.86
C LEU A 6 -11.62 18.72 0.26
N ARG A 7 -12.49 18.24 1.17
CA ARG A 7 -12.08 17.34 2.26
C ARG A 7 -11.75 15.94 1.71
N TYR A 8 -12.57 15.41 0.81
CA TYR A 8 -12.31 14.14 0.13
C TYR A 8 -11.05 14.21 -0.73
N GLN A 9 -10.84 15.31 -1.45
CA GLN A 9 -9.63 15.50 -2.27
C GLN A 9 -8.36 15.46 -1.40
N LYS A 10 -8.36 16.14 -0.24
CA LYS A 10 -7.22 16.12 0.69
C LYS A 10 -6.97 14.72 1.27
N GLN A 11 -8.02 13.94 1.56
CA GLN A 11 -7.89 12.56 2.02
C GLN A 11 -7.31 11.65 0.94
N VAL A 12 -7.76 11.79 -0.31
CA VAL A 12 -7.24 11.05 -1.47
C VAL A 12 -5.77 11.38 -1.72
N ASP A 13 -5.39 12.66 -1.72
CA ASP A 13 -4.00 13.08 -1.92
C ASP A 13 -3.10 12.54 -0.80
N SER A 14 -3.56 12.60 0.45
CA SER A 14 -2.83 12.04 1.59
C SER A 14 -2.68 10.51 1.49
N PHE A 15 -3.73 9.82 1.03
CA PHE A 15 -3.72 8.37 0.81
C PHE A 15 -2.74 7.96 -0.30
N ILE A 16 -2.73 8.68 -1.43
CA ILE A 16 -1.77 8.46 -2.51
C ILE A 16 -0.34 8.66 -2.01
N ASN A 17 -0.10 9.72 -1.22
CA ASN A 17 1.25 10.03 -0.75
C ASN A 17 1.76 8.98 0.25
N ILE A 18 0.91 8.52 1.17
CA ILE A 18 1.24 7.44 2.12
C ILE A 18 1.51 6.13 1.38
N ASN A 19 0.63 5.75 0.43
CA ASN A 19 0.84 4.53 -0.36
C ASN A 19 2.12 4.58 -1.19
N LYS A 20 2.47 5.74 -1.74
CA LYS A 20 3.73 5.89 -2.49
C LYS A 20 4.94 5.64 -1.60
N ILE A 21 4.95 6.19 -0.39
CA ILE A 21 6.04 5.99 0.59
C ILE A 21 6.10 4.52 1.00
N MET A 22 4.94 3.91 1.30
CA MET A 22 4.86 2.53 1.74
C MET A 22 5.29 1.55 0.64
N LEU A 23 4.87 1.76 -0.62
CA LEU A 23 5.31 0.96 -1.77
C LEU A 23 6.84 1.03 -1.94
N LEU A 24 7.42 2.22 -1.82
CA LEU A 24 8.87 2.39 -1.92
C LEU A 24 9.61 1.67 -0.78
N LEU A 25 9.05 1.71 0.42
CA LEU A 25 9.60 1.01 1.58
C LEU A 25 9.49 -0.53 1.44
N GLU A 26 8.33 -1.03 1.00
CA GLU A 26 8.12 -2.46 0.70
C GLU A 26 9.07 -2.95 -0.40
N PHE A 27 9.29 -2.13 -1.43
CA PHE A 27 10.26 -2.43 -2.48
C PHE A 27 11.68 -2.55 -1.92
N VAL A 28 12.13 -1.61 -1.09
CA VAL A 28 13.45 -1.67 -0.46
C VAL A 28 13.58 -2.90 0.45
N LEU A 29 12.57 -3.21 1.27
CA LEU A 29 12.61 -4.37 2.15
C LEU A 29 12.66 -5.69 1.37
N LEU A 30 11.86 -5.84 0.29
CA LEU A 30 11.82 -7.08 -0.49
C LEU A 30 13.06 -7.24 -1.37
N PHE A 31 13.43 -6.22 -2.14
CA PHE A 31 14.47 -6.37 -3.16
C PHE A 31 15.88 -6.11 -2.62
N VAL A 32 16.04 -5.17 -1.68
CA VAL A 32 17.34 -4.83 -1.10
C VAL A 32 17.62 -5.69 0.12
N VAL A 33 16.74 -5.68 1.13
CA VAL A 33 17.01 -6.38 2.39
C VAL A 33 16.87 -7.89 2.22
N LYS A 34 15.69 -8.39 1.83
CA LYS A 34 15.50 -9.84 1.65
C LYS A 34 16.36 -10.38 0.52
N GLY A 35 16.45 -9.65 -0.60
CA GLY A 35 17.33 -10.00 -1.70
C GLY A 35 18.82 -10.12 -1.31
N SER A 36 19.34 -9.23 -0.47
CA SER A 36 20.72 -9.34 0.02
C SER A 36 20.93 -10.48 1.02
N ILE A 37 19.93 -10.77 1.86
CA ILE A 37 19.95 -11.94 2.76
C ILE A 37 19.97 -13.24 1.94
N ASP A 38 19.13 -13.34 0.92
CA ASP A 38 19.06 -14.53 0.07
C ASP A 38 20.36 -14.71 -0.74
N HIS A 39 20.96 -13.60 -1.20
CA HIS A 39 22.29 -13.62 -1.82
C HIS A 39 23.39 -14.09 -0.85
N TYR A 40 23.39 -13.59 0.40
CA TYR A 40 24.34 -14.02 1.43
C TYR A 40 24.21 -15.52 1.75
N ASN A 41 22.96 -16.03 1.78
CA ASN A 41 22.66 -17.44 2.03
C ASN A 41 22.84 -18.35 0.81
N GLN A 42 23.36 -17.84 -0.31
CA GLN A 42 23.49 -18.57 -1.58
C GLN A 42 22.17 -19.17 -2.09
N LEU A 43 21.04 -18.60 -1.69
CA LEU A 43 19.73 -18.98 -2.19
C LEU A 43 19.51 -18.32 -3.56
N PRO A 44 18.77 -18.99 -4.46
CA PRO A 44 18.44 -18.40 -5.76
C PRO A 44 17.60 -17.13 -5.55
N TYR A 45 18.02 -16.03 -6.18
CA TYR A 45 17.27 -14.79 -6.17
C TYR A 45 16.01 -14.95 -7.04
N ASP A 46 14.87 -15.22 -6.40
CA ASP A 46 13.61 -15.43 -7.09
C ASP A 46 12.85 -14.11 -7.30
N TRP A 47 13.17 -13.45 -8.42
CA TRP A 47 12.51 -12.23 -8.86
C TRP A 47 10.99 -12.38 -8.97
N PHE A 48 10.50 -13.55 -9.40
CA PHE A 48 9.07 -13.77 -9.59
C PHE A 48 8.35 -13.86 -8.25
N ALA A 49 8.94 -14.56 -7.28
CA ALA A 49 8.40 -14.63 -5.92
C ALA A 49 8.37 -13.25 -5.25
N TYR A 50 9.44 -12.45 -5.37
CA TYR A 50 9.45 -11.09 -4.80
C TYR A 50 8.42 -10.17 -5.44
N LEU A 51 8.28 -10.22 -6.76
CA LEU A 51 7.32 -9.39 -7.48
C LEU A 51 5.88 -9.80 -7.16
N THR A 52 5.60 -11.10 -7.08
CA THR A 52 4.30 -11.62 -6.65
C THR A 52 3.97 -11.18 -5.23
N THR A 53 4.96 -11.23 -4.33
CA THR A 53 4.81 -10.80 -2.93
C THR A 53 4.53 -9.29 -2.85
N LEU A 54 5.24 -8.46 -3.63
CA LEU A 54 5.01 -7.01 -3.71
C LEU A 54 3.60 -6.70 -4.19
N ILE A 55 3.13 -7.36 -5.25
CA ILE A 55 1.77 -7.19 -5.77
C ILE A 55 0.73 -7.60 -4.73
N HIS A 56 0.96 -8.71 -4.01
CA HIS A 56 0.07 -9.19 -2.98
C HIS A 56 -0.06 -8.19 -1.82
N TYR A 57 1.06 -7.64 -1.34
CA TYR A 57 1.03 -6.62 -0.29
C TYR A 57 0.34 -5.33 -0.75
N PHE A 58 0.62 -4.88 -1.97
CA PHE A 58 -0.02 -3.70 -2.54
C PHE A 58 -1.54 -3.85 -2.66
N LEU A 59 -2.02 -5.01 -3.16
CA LEU A 59 -3.45 -5.32 -3.22
C LEU A 59 -4.07 -5.40 -1.83
N GLY A 60 -3.36 -6.00 -0.87
CA GLY A 60 -3.80 -6.11 0.52
C GLY A 60 -4.01 -4.73 1.17
N THR A 61 -3.07 -3.80 1.01
CA THR A 61 -3.25 -2.45 1.54
C THR A 61 -4.35 -1.69 0.82
N PHE A 62 -4.45 -1.81 -0.51
CA PHE A 62 -5.52 -1.17 -1.25
C PHE A 62 -6.91 -1.65 -0.79
N ALA A 63 -7.06 -2.97 -0.58
CA ALA A 63 -8.30 -3.55 -0.06
C ALA A 63 -8.60 -3.07 1.37
N PHE A 64 -7.61 -3.04 2.25
CA PHE A 64 -7.77 -2.57 3.64
C PHE A 64 -8.26 -1.12 3.70
N PHE A 65 -7.63 -0.22 2.97
CA PHE A 65 -8.04 1.18 2.92
C PHE A 65 -9.39 1.38 2.21
N GLY A 66 -9.68 0.59 1.16
CA GLY A 66 -10.98 0.58 0.53
C GLY A 66 -12.10 0.24 1.53
N ILE A 67 -11.89 -0.77 2.38
CA ILE A 67 -12.82 -1.15 3.45
C ILE A 67 -13.02 0.00 4.45
N ILE A 68 -11.94 0.65 4.90
CA ILE A 68 -12.01 1.81 5.82
C ILE A 68 -12.86 2.93 5.20
N LEU A 69 -12.63 3.27 3.92
CA LEU A 69 -13.38 4.30 3.22
C LEU A 69 -14.87 3.95 3.13
N VAL A 70 -15.21 2.69 2.88
CA VAL A 70 -16.61 2.23 2.86
C VAL A 70 -17.23 2.37 4.26
N ILE A 71 -16.53 1.95 5.31
CA ILE A 71 -17.00 2.08 6.70
C ILE A 71 -17.22 3.55 7.06
N GLU A 72 -16.28 4.44 6.74
CA GLU A 72 -16.37 5.87 7.03
C GLU A 72 -17.53 6.51 6.25
N CYS A 73 -17.74 6.12 4.99
CA CYS A 73 -18.85 6.58 4.17
C CYS A 73 -20.22 6.15 4.75
N VAL A 74 -20.33 4.89 5.17
CA VAL A 74 -21.54 4.35 5.83
C VAL A 74 -21.79 5.08 7.14
N TRP A 75 -20.78 5.23 8.00
CA TRP A 75 -20.89 5.94 9.27
C TRP A 75 -21.37 7.38 9.08
N ASN A 76 -20.83 8.08 8.09
CA ASN A 76 -21.17 9.47 7.82
C ASN A 76 -22.59 9.64 7.23
N LYS A 77 -23.19 8.58 6.69
CA LYS A 77 -24.61 8.56 6.26
C LYS A 77 -25.58 8.39 7.43
N PHE A 78 -25.13 7.74 8.52
CA PHE A 78 -25.93 7.49 9.73
C PHE A 78 -25.70 8.53 10.83
N LYS A 79 -24.90 9.57 10.56
CA LYS A 79 -24.59 10.68 11.46
C LYS A 79 -25.26 11.96 10.97
#